data_AF-A0A949UHD6-F1
#
_entry.id   AF-A0A949UHD6-F1
#
_cell.length_a   1.000
_cell.length_b   1.000
_cell.length_c   1.000
_cell.angle_alpha   90.00
_cell.angle_beta   90.00
_cell.angle_gamma   90.00
#
_symmetry.space_group_name_H-M   'P 1'
#
loop_
_entity.id
_entity.type
_entity.pdbx_description
1 polymer ?
#
loop_
_entity_poly.entity_id
_entity_poly.type
_entity_poly.pdbx_seq_one_letter_code
_entity_poly.pdbx_strand_id
1 'polypeptide(L)'
;MLFLGITSLAMGAHAQEMTKKEPPKPAISTSQAVLDQWNDIGRKLIAMAEDFPEDKYDFKPAPTVRSFAERLIHAAHANYFFTNLVLGQKAPAMD
;
A
#
# COMPACT_ATOMS: atom_id res chain seq x y z
N MET A 1 -26.69 -2.92 -71.56
CA MET A 1 -25.64 -3.83 -71.06
C MET A 1 -25.33 -3.37 -69.64
N LEU A 2 -25.79 -3.98 -68.55
CA LEU A 2 -25.52 -5.32 -67.99
C LEU A 2 -24.43 -5.26 -66.88
N PHE A 3 -24.81 -5.76 -65.68
CA PHE A 3 -24.07 -6.14 -64.46
C PHE A 3 -23.48 -5.04 -63.54
N LEU A 4 -23.89 -4.94 -62.27
CA LEU A 4 -23.50 -5.76 -61.08
C LEU A 4 -21.98 -5.72 -60.81
N GLY A 5 -21.48 -5.47 -59.60
CA GLY A 5 -22.14 -5.48 -58.31
C GLY A 5 -21.26 -4.96 -57.18
N ILE A 6 -21.94 -4.70 -56.06
CA ILE A 6 -21.39 -4.35 -54.76
C ILE A 6 -20.73 -5.62 -54.20
N THR A 7 -19.41 -5.64 -54.10
CA THR A 7 -18.70 -6.64 -53.29
C THR A 7 -18.40 -6.04 -51.92
N SER A 8 -19.39 -6.16 -51.03
CA SER A 8 -19.15 -6.12 -49.59
C SER A 8 -18.32 -7.34 -49.21
N LEU A 9 -17.10 -7.13 -48.72
CA LEU A 9 -16.29 -8.19 -48.14
C LEU A 9 -16.76 -8.44 -46.71
N ALA A 10 -17.52 -9.51 -46.50
CA ALA A 10 -17.76 -10.09 -45.18
C ALA A 10 -16.85 -11.33 -45.04
N MET A 11 -15.97 -11.35 -44.04
CA MET A 11 -15.86 -12.47 -43.08
C MET A 11 -14.75 -12.21 -42.07
N GLY A 12 -15.12 -12.22 -40.80
CA GLY A 12 -14.24 -12.15 -39.65
C GLY A 12 -15.03 -12.10 -38.36
N ALA A 13 -16.04 -12.97 -38.23
CA ALA A 13 -16.75 -13.21 -36.99
C ALA A 13 -15.81 -13.95 -36.03
N HIS A 14 -14.86 -13.23 -35.42
CA HIS A 14 -14.45 -13.61 -34.08
C HIS A 14 -15.59 -13.19 -33.17
N ALA A 15 -16.41 -14.17 -32.80
CA ALA A 15 -17.27 -14.07 -31.64
C ALA A 15 -16.39 -13.56 -30.49
N GLN A 16 -16.57 -12.30 -30.09
CA GLN A 16 -16.14 -11.88 -28.78
C GLN A 16 -17.00 -12.69 -27.82
N GLU A 17 -16.42 -13.75 -27.28
CA GLU A 17 -16.91 -14.37 -26.07
C GLU A 17 -17.05 -13.22 -25.06
N MET A 18 -18.28 -12.74 -24.90
CA MET A 18 -18.65 -11.79 -23.88
C MET A 18 -18.49 -12.55 -22.57
N THR A 19 -17.24 -12.63 -22.11
CA THR A 19 -16.93 -12.79 -20.69
C THR A 19 -17.82 -11.78 -20.00
N LYS A 20 -18.81 -12.30 -19.26
CA LYS A 20 -19.75 -11.52 -18.48
C LYS A 20 -18.86 -10.74 -17.51
N LYS A 21 -18.51 -9.50 -17.86
CA LYS A 21 -17.67 -8.64 -17.03
C LYS A 21 -18.42 -8.47 -15.73
N GLU A 22 -17.94 -9.15 -14.71
CA GLU A 22 -18.43 -8.98 -13.36
C GLU A 22 -18.35 -7.47 -13.05
N PRO A 23 -19.41 -6.88 -12.47
CA PRO A 23 -19.41 -5.45 -12.19
C PRO A 23 -18.16 -5.09 -11.37
N PRO A 24 -17.46 -4.00 -11.70
CA PRO A 24 -16.23 -3.63 -11.00
C PRO A 24 -16.52 -3.52 -9.51
N LYS A 25 -15.65 -4.13 -8.69
CA LYS A 25 -15.76 -4.03 -7.23
C LYS A 25 -15.77 -2.55 -6.83
N PRO A 26 -16.59 -2.15 -5.83
CA PRO A 26 -16.58 -0.79 -5.33
C PRO A 26 -15.18 -0.37 -4.90
N ALA A 27 -14.79 0.86 -5.23
CA ALA A 27 -13.54 1.42 -4.74
C ALA A 27 -13.56 1.54 -3.21
N ILE A 28 -12.43 1.23 -2.56
CA ILE A 28 -12.28 1.42 -1.12
C ILE A 28 -12.30 2.91 -0.78
N SER A 29 -12.74 3.26 0.44
CA SER A 29 -12.68 4.65 0.90
C SER A 29 -11.24 5.10 1.11
N THR A 30 -11.02 6.42 1.12
CA THR A 30 -9.71 7.01 1.42
C THR A 30 -9.22 6.58 2.81
N SER A 31 -10.11 6.57 3.81
CA SER A 31 -9.77 6.11 5.17
C SER A 31 -9.36 4.64 5.21
N GLN A 32 -10.04 3.78 4.44
CA GLN A 32 -9.66 2.37 4.35
C GLN A 32 -8.29 2.20 3.68
N ALA A 33 -8.03 2.92 2.59
CA ALA A 33 -6.73 2.88 1.92
C ALA A 33 -5.59 3.31 2.85
N VAL A 34 -5.79 4.37 3.64
CA VAL A 34 -4.81 4.83 4.64
C VAL A 34 -4.60 3.79 5.73
N LEU A 35 -5.67 3.18 6.24
CA LEU A 35 -5.59 2.14 7.27
C LEU A 35 -4.84 0.90 6.77
N ASP A 36 -5.12 0.47 5.54
CA ASP A 36 -4.46 -0.68 4.92
C ASP A 36 -2.95 -0.41 4.77
N GLN A 37 -2.58 0.78 4.30
CA GLN A 37 -1.18 1.18 4.15
C GLN A 37 -0.47 1.32 5.51
N TRP A 38 -1.13 1.90 6.51
CA TRP A 38 -0.60 2.01 7.87
C TRP A 38 -0.25 0.63 8.43
N ASN A 39 -1.20 -0.31 8.33
CA ASN A 39 -1.03 -1.66 8.83
C ASN A 39 0.04 -2.44 8.05
N ASP A 40 0.12 -2.24 6.73
CA ASP A 40 1.15 -2.85 5.90
C ASP A 40 2.56 -2.39 6.28
N ILE A 41 2.77 -1.09 6.43
CA ILE A 41 4.05 -0.53 6.86
C ILE A 41 4.38 -1.01 8.28
N GLY A 42 3.41 -1.00 9.20
CA GLY A 42 3.59 -1.50 10.57
C GLY A 42 4.09 -2.95 10.61
N ARG A 43 3.47 -3.84 9.83
CA ARG A 43 3.92 -5.25 9.74
C ARG A 43 5.33 -5.39 9.17
N LYS A 44 5.69 -4.58 8.17
CA LYS A 44 7.05 -4.59 7.58
C LYS A 44 8.09 -4.11 8.59
N LEU A 45 7.78 -3.10 9.39
CA LEU A 45 8.68 -2.62 10.45
C LEU A 45 8.88 -3.67 11.54
N ILE A 46 7.82 -4.37 11.94
CA ILE A 46 7.88 -5.48 12.91
C ILE A 46 8.76 -6.61 12.35
N ALA A 47 8.47 -7.07 11.13
CA ALA A 47 9.25 -8.15 10.51
C ALA A 47 10.74 -7.78 10.38
N MET A 48 11.06 -6.54 10.04
CA MET A 48 12.43 -6.06 9.98
C MET A 48 13.10 -6.01 11.36
N ALA A 49 12.36 -5.64 12.42
CA ALA A 49 12.88 -5.65 13.77
C ALA A 49 13.18 -7.08 14.25
N GLU A 50 12.29 -8.02 13.96
CA GLU A 50 12.43 -9.44 14.31
C GLU A 50 13.59 -10.14 13.56
N ASP A 51 13.87 -9.74 12.32
CA ASP A 51 14.94 -10.30 11.49
C ASP A 51 16.32 -9.68 11.78
N PHE A 52 16.38 -8.45 12.29
CA PHE A 52 17.64 -7.76 12.52
C PHE A 52 18.37 -8.26 13.78
N PRO A 53 19.70 -8.46 13.76
CA PRO A 53 20.43 -8.97 14.94
C PRO A 53 20.26 -8.05 16.16
N GLU A 54 19.79 -8.62 17.27
CA GLU A 54 19.49 -7.87 18.51
C GLU A 54 20.73 -7.13 19.04
N ASP A 55 21.91 -7.76 18.98
CA ASP A 55 23.20 -7.19 19.37
C ASP A 55 23.64 -5.99 18.50
N LYS A 56 22.90 -5.70 17.42
CA LYS A 56 23.20 -4.61 16.48
C LYS A 56 22.15 -3.51 16.49
N TYR A 57 21.21 -3.49 17.41
CA TYR A 57 20.18 -2.44 17.45
C TYR A 57 20.75 -1.01 17.56
N ASP A 58 21.92 -0.86 18.17
CA ASP A 58 22.68 0.40 18.25
C ASP A 58 23.50 0.72 16.99
N PHE A 59 23.45 -0.12 15.95
CA PHE A 59 24.17 0.09 14.70
C PHE A 59 23.80 1.43 14.06
N LYS A 60 24.85 2.19 13.70
CA LYS A 60 24.75 3.46 12.97
C LYS A 60 25.55 3.35 11.67
N PRO A 61 24.93 3.64 10.50
CA PRO A 61 25.65 3.64 9.23
C PRO A 61 26.61 4.84 9.09
N ALA A 62 26.36 5.92 9.83
CA ALA A 62 27.24 7.08 9.96
C ALA A 62 26.98 7.79 11.30
N PRO A 63 27.94 8.55 11.86
CA PRO A 63 27.79 9.18 13.19
C PRO A 63 26.60 10.14 13.31
N THR A 64 26.17 10.76 12.22
CA THR A 64 25.06 11.72 12.18
C THR A 64 23.71 11.08 11.91
N VAL A 65 23.65 9.76 11.68
CA VAL A 65 22.42 9.03 11.39
C VAL A 65 21.93 8.34 12.67
N ARG A 66 20.61 8.33 12.86
CA ARG A 66 19.98 7.58 13.95
C ARG A 66 20.30 6.09 13.88
N SER A 67 20.42 5.43 15.03
CA SER A 67 20.59 3.98 15.08
C SER A 67 19.35 3.27 14.53
N PHE A 68 19.49 1.98 14.24
CA PHE A 68 18.37 1.14 13.85
C PHE A 68 17.24 1.18 14.90
N ALA A 69 17.57 1.02 16.18
CA ALA A 69 16.60 1.12 17.27
C ALA A 69 15.94 2.50 17.35
N GLU A 70 16.70 3.59 17.25
CA GLU A 70 16.17 4.96 17.28
C GLU A 70 15.17 5.22 16.12
N ARG A 71 15.29 4.51 15.00
CA ARG A 71 14.33 4.59 13.87
C ARG A 71 13.04 3.83 14.16
N LEU A 72 13.13 2.65 14.77
CA LEU A 72 11.94 1.88 15.17
C LEU A 72 11.17 2.57 16.30
N ILE A 73 11.87 3.10 17.31
CA ILE A 73 11.28 3.86 18.42
C ILE A 73 10.54 5.09 17.89
N HIS A 74 11.10 5.79 16.90
CA HIS A 74 10.43 6.92 16.27
C HIS A 74 9.12 6.54 15.57
N ALA A 75 9.09 5.39 14.87
CA ALA A 75 7.85 4.90 14.27
C ALA A 75 6.81 4.54 15.35
N ALA A 76 7.24 3.93 16.46
CA ALA A 76 6.36 3.66 17.60
C ALA A 76 5.83 4.94 18.26
N HIS A 77 6.69 5.94 18.49
CA HIS A 77 6.30 7.26 19.00
C HIS A 77 5.27 7.93 18.09
N ALA A 78 5.46 7.87 16.77
CA ALA A 78 4.49 8.40 15.81
C ALA A 78 3.11 7.73 15.95
N ASN A 79 3.06 6.41 16.11
CA ASN A 79 1.80 5.69 16.34
C ASN A 79 1.09 6.20 17.60
N TYR A 80 1.78 6.27 18.74
CA TYR A 80 1.21 6.81 19.97
C TYR A 80 0.80 8.28 19.84
N PHE A 81 1.57 9.10 19.13
CA PHE A 81 1.22 10.49 18.88
C PHE A 81 -0.13 10.62 18.19
N PHE A 82 -0.36 9.88 17.10
CA PHE A 82 -1.62 9.95 16.37
C PHE A 82 -2.79 9.29 17.10
N THR A 83 -2.58 8.10 17.68
CA THR A 83 -3.68 7.35 18.32
C THR A 83 -4.10 7.97 19.64
N ASN A 84 -3.17 8.47 20.45
CA ASN A 84 -3.51 9.12 21.72
C ASN A 84 -4.39 10.34 21.49
N LEU A 85 -4.08 11.16 20.46
CA LEU A 85 -4.90 12.32 20.11
C LEU A 85 -6.35 11.93 19.78
N VAL A 86 -6.55 10.85 19.03
CA VAL A 86 -7.90 10.34 18.69
C VAL A 86 -8.61 9.77 19.91
N LEU A 87 -7.88 9.13 20.82
CA LEU A 87 -8.41 8.55 22.06
C LEU A 87 -8.63 9.59 23.18
N GLY A 88 -8.32 10.87 22.95
CA GLY A 88 -8.38 11.91 23.99
C GLY A 88 -7.32 11.75 25.09
N GLN A 89 -6.26 11.02 24.81
CA GLN A 89 -5.13 10.78 25.69
C GLN A 89 -4.01 11.80 25.44
N LYS A 90 -3.11 11.97 26.42
CA LYS A 90 -1.95 12.86 26.27
C LYS A 90 -1.01 12.30 25.20
N ALA A 91 -0.58 13.16 24.27
CA ALA A 91 0.47 12.82 23.32
C ALA A 91 1.79 12.48 24.06
N PRO A 92 2.61 11.55 23.52
CA PRO A 92 3.95 11.32 24.04
C PRO A 92 4.77 12.62 23.98
N ALA A 93 5.78 12.73 24.85
CA ALA A 93 6.70 13.86 24.80
C ALA A 93 7.40 13.87 23.43
N MET A 94 7.59 15.08 22.89
CA MET A 94 8.41 15.28 21.70
C MET A 94 9.82 15.54 22.20
N ASP A 95 10.66 14.50 22.21
CA ASP A 95 12.09 14.56 22.47
C ASP A 95 12.93 14.60 21.17
#